data_AF-A0A317X6N7-F1
#
_entry.id   AF-A0A317X6N7-F1
#
_cell.length_a   1.000
_cell.length_b   1.000
_cell.length_c   1.000
_cell.angle_alpha   90.00
_cell.angle_beta   90.00
_cell.angle_gamma   90.00
#
_symmetry.space_group_name_H-M   'P 1'
#
loop_
_entity.id
_entity.type
_entity.pdbx_description
1 polymer ?
#
loop_
_entity_poly.entity_id
_entity_poly.type
_entity_poly.pdbx_seq_one_letter_code
_entity_poly.pdbx_strand_id
1 'polypeptide(L)'
;MTPIHNLEDLTYSHPDTADYTLDDIPTLCPLDNGQLHDAPIYGLGTLEQLPLELLQIILVQLEIKALTDFRRVNRQARQIVNSVPQYNQIVQHAPISIRAILSIETGDWITCQHLHETLLTDTCEKCGSFGGYLYLITCRRVCFLCLSTRTTYRPLLKVTAAREFGLRREDFANLPQMRCLPGVYSPVKSTYRRRFTYVDHDAARQAGIKLHGSVGS
;
A
#
# COMPACT_ATOMS: atom_id res chain seq x y z
N MET A 1 -8.37 -39.13 0.26
CA MET A 1 -7.74 -38.32 1.32
C MET A 1 -6.31 -38.06 0.89
N THR A 2 -6.08 -36.90 0.26
CA THR A 2 -4.75 -36.45 -0.15
C THR A 2 -3.95 -36.06 1.10
N PRO A 3 -2.64 -36.34 1.16
CA PRO A 3 -1.84 -36.03 2.33
C PRO A 3 -1.71 -34.51 2.49
N ILE A 4 -1.77 -34.05 3.73
CA ILE A 4 -1.47 -32.67 4.11
C ILE A 4 -0.01 -32.43 3.72
N HIS A 5 0.21 -31.49 2.79
CA HIS A 5 1.55 -31.02 2.44
C HIS A 5 2.25 -30.47 3.69
N ASN A 6 3.54 -30.76 3.78
CA ASN A 6 4.45 -30.48 4.87
C ASN A 6 4.28 -29.03 5.38
N LEU A 7 3.79 -28.84 6.62
CA LEU A 7 3.65 -27.51 7.23
C LEU A 7 5.01 -26.80 7.37
N GLU A 8 6.11 -27.56 7.42
CA GLU A 8 7.46 -27.05 7.59
C GLU A 8 7.91 -26.19 6.40
N ASP A 9 7.44 -26.46 5.18
CA ASP A 9 7.72 -25.65 3.99
C ASP A 9 6.91 -24.34 3.96
N LEU A 10 5.84 -24.25 4.76
CA LEU A 10 4.99 -23.06 4.91
C LEU A 10 5.48 -22.13 6.02
N THR A 11 6.28 -22.65 6.95
CA THR A 11 6.86 -21.86 8.03
C THR A 11 8.24 -21.40 7.64
N TYR A 12 8.34 -20.16 7.15
CA TYR A 12 9.60 -19.45 7.12
C TYR A 12 10.14 -19.40 8.54
N SER A 13 11.28 -20.07 8.80
CA SER A 13 12.01 -19.91 10.05
C SER A 13 12.44 -18.46 10.08
N HIS A 14 11.71 -17.60 10.81
CA HIS A 14 12.14 -16.23 11.04
C HIS A 14 13.55 -16.32 11.61
N PRO A 15 14.60 -15.85 10.92
CA PRO A 15 15.78 -15.46 11.67
C PRO A 15 15.30 -14.47 12.73
N ASP A 16 15.90 -14.52 13.92
CA ASP A 16 15.58 -13.67 15.08
C ASP A 16 16.02 -12.22 14.82
N THR A 17 15.67 -11.69 13.64
CA THR A 17 15.85 -10.33 13.20
C THR A 17 14.60 -9.58 13.57
N ALA A 18 14.76 -8.52 14.37
CA ALA A 18 13.70 -7.57 14.61
C ALA A 18 13.30 -6.94 13.26
N ASP A 19 12.17 -7.38 12.72
CA ASP A 19 11.64 -6.84 11.49
C ASP A 19 10.92 -5.52 11.80
N TYR A 20 11.49 -4.41 11.36
CA TYR A 20 10.96 -3.06 11.56
C TYR A 20 9.75 -2.77 10.66
N THR A 21 8.72 -3.61 10.78
CA THR A 21 7.47 -3.47 10.02
C THR A 21 6.65 -2.27 10.52
N LEU A 22 5.67 -1.86 9.72
CA LEU A 22 4.79 -0.76 10.09
C LEU A 22 3.74 -1.18 11.13
N ASP A 23 3.58 -2.48 11.37
CA ASP A 23 2.55 -3.01 12.27
C ASP A 23 2.75 -2.55 13.73
N ASP A 24 4.01 -2.32 14.10
CA ASP A 24 4.41 -1.91 15.46
C ASP A 24 4.43 -0.39 15.66
N ILE A 25 3.97 0.41 14.68
CA ILE A 25 4.02 1.87 14.78
C ILE A 25 2.69 2.41 15.34
N PRO A 26 2.64 2.84 16.61
CA PRO A 26 1.38 3.27 17.24
C PRO A 26 0.86 4.58 16.64
N THR A 27 1.73 5.38 16.03
CA THR A 27 1.42 6.71 15.48
C THR A 27 0.87 6.70 14.06
N LEU A 28 0.68 5.53 13.45
CA LEU A 28 0.04 5.46 12.13
C LEU A 28 -1.37 6.05 12.17
N CYS A 29 -1.78 6.64 11.04
CA CYS A 29 -3.07 7.27 10.83
C CYS A 29 -4.20 6.44 11.48
N PRO A 30 -4.98 7.00 12.42
CA PRO A 30 -6.05 6.25 13.05
C PRO A 30 -7.19 6.04 12.05
N LEU A 31 -7.78 4.84 12.08
CA LEU A 31 -9.04 4.55 11.42
C LEU A 31 -10.19 4.79 12.40
N ASP A 32 -11.20 5.55 11.98
CA ASP A 32 -12.46 5.73 12.71
C ASP A 32 -13.47 4.61 12.37
N ASN A 33 -13.02 3.54 11.72
CA ASN A 33 -13.83 2.37 11.42
C ASN A 33 -14.35 1.71 12.70
N GLY A 34 -15.63 1.35 12.73
CA GLY A 34 -16.27 0.72 13.89
C GLY A 34 -16.80 1.68 14.96
N GLN A 35 -16.61 3.00 14.81
CA GLN A 35 -17.28 3.96 15.69
C GLN A 35 -18.79 4.02 15.41
N LEU A 36 -19.59 4.03 16.48
CA LEU A 36 -21.02 4.28 16.39
C LEU A 36 -21.24 5.73 15.96
N HIS A 37 -22.10 5.92 14.95
CA HIS A 37 -22.47 7.23 14.44
C HIS A 37 -23.99 7.30 14.33
N ASP A 38 -24.57 8.48 14.60
CA ASP A 38 -26.01 8.65 14.37
C ASP A 38 -26.33 8.49 12.88
N ALA A 39 -27.59 8.15 12.61
CA ALA A 39 -28.08 7.95 11.26
C ALA A 39 -27.80 9.17 10.36
N PRO A 40 -27.55 8.95 9.06
CA PRO A 40 -27.37 10.03 8.10
C PRO A 40 -28.69 10.80 7.96
N ILE A 41 -28.59 12.13 8.04
CA ILE A 41 -29.72 13.05 7.82
C ILE A 41 -29.70 13.57 6.37
N TYR A 42 -28.53 13.53 5.73
CA TYR A 42 -28.32 13.97 4.35
C TYR A 42 -27.83 12.80 3.49
N GLY A 43 -28.34 12.74 2.27
CA GLY A 43 -27.97 11.78 1.25
C GLY A 43 -26.65 12.07 0.52
N LEU A 44 -26.40 11.35 -0.57
CA LEU A 44 -25.29 11.62 -1.52
C LEU A 44 -25.66 12.60 -2.64
N GLY A 45 -26.87 13.18 -2.63
CA GLY A 45 -27.34 14.05 -3.70
C GLY A 45 -27.49 13.28 -5.02
N THR A 46 -26.90 13.78 -6.11
CA THR A 46 -27.05 13.17 -7.45
C THR A 46 -26.55 11.73 -7.52
N LEU A 47 -25.57 11.34 -6.70
CA LEU A 47 -25.06 9.96 -6.67
C LEU A 47 -26.10 8.94 -6.18
N GLU A 48 -27.16 9.37 -5.48
CA GLU A 48 -28.24 8.46 -5.04
C GLU A 48 -29.13 7.99 -6.19
N GLN A 49 -28.98 8.58 -7.38
CA GLN A 49 -29.64 8.08 -8.59
C GLN A 49 -29.04 6.75 -9.06
N LEU A 50 -27.83 6.40 -8.59
CA LEU A 50 -27.19 5.13 -8.89
C LEU A 50 -27.64 4.06 -7.88
N PRO A 51 -27.99 2.84 -8.34
CA PRO A 51 -28.14 1.68 -7.46
C PRO A 51 -26.90 1.46 -6.61
N LEU A 52 -27.11 0.89 -5.42
CA LEU A 52 -26.04 0.62 -4.45
C LEU A 52 -24.91 -0.22 -5.07
N GLU A 53 -25.27 -1.20 -5.88
CA GLU A 53 -24.34 -2.10 -6.55
C GLU A 53 -23.40 -1.34 -7.50
N LEU A 54 -23.93 -0.36 -8.25
CA LEU A 54 -23.12 0.49 -9.12
C LEU A 54 -22.19 1.39 -8.31
N LEU A 55 -22.68 1.96 -7.21
CA LEU A 55 -21.85 2.74 -6.30
C LEU A 55 -20.71 1.88 -5.74
N GLN A 56 -20.98 0.66 -5.30
CA GLN A 56 -19.96 -0.24 -4.76
C GLN A 56 -18.91 -0.63 -5.82
N ILE A 57 -19.32 -0.91 -7.07
CA ILE A 57 -18.40 -1.18 -8.19
C ILE A 57 -17.49 0.02 -8.46
N ILE A 58 -18.02 1.25 -8.41
CA ILE A 58 -17.21 2.46 -8.61
C ILE A 58 -16.25 2.65 -7.43
N LEU A 59 -16.76 2.56 -6.20
CA LEU A 59 -16.01 2.84 -4.99
C LEU A 59 -14.85 1.86 -4.77
N VAL A 60 -15.02 0.59 -5.10
CA VAL A 60 -13.94 -0.40 -4.94
C VAL A 60 -12.76 -0.16 -5.89
N GLN A 61 -13.00 0.52 -7.02
CA GLN A 61 -11.96 0.88 -7.98
C GLN A 61 -11.22 2.17 -7.62
N LEU A 62 -11.71 2.93 -6.64
CA LEU A 62 -11.02 4.13 -6.17
C LEU A 62 -9.73 3.77 -5.43
N GLU A 63 -8.74 4.65 -5.57
CA GLU A 63 -7.53 4.62 -4.77
C GLU A 63 -7.85 4.80 -3.28
N ILE A 64 -7.10 4.13 -2.39
CA ILE A 64 -7.36 4.13 -0.94
C ILE A 64 -7.47 5.55 -0.39
N LYS A 65 -6.67 6.49 -0.89
CA LYS A 65 -6.77 7.90 -0.51
C LYS A 65 -8.11 8.50 -0.96
N ALA A 66 -8.46 8.39 -2.23
CA ALA A 66 -9.73 8.92 -2.76
C ALA A 66 -10.95 8.29 -2.07
N LEU A 67 -10.91 6.98 -1.83
CA LEU A 67 -11.98 6.25 -1.13
C LEU A 67 -12.15 6.74 0.32
N THR A 68 -11.04 6.95 1.04
CA THR A 68 -11.10 7.44 2.43
C THR A 68 -11.45 8.92 2.52
N ASP A 69 -11.09 9.73 1.54
CA ASP A 69 -11.55 11.11 1.41
C ASP A 69 -13.05 11.16 1.12
N PHE A 70 -13.56 10.33 0.19
CA PHE A 70 -14.99 10.21 -0.07
C PHE A 70 -15.77 9.75 1.16
N ARG A 71 -15.26 8.76 1.90
CA ARG A 71 -15.82 8.28 3.17
C ARG A 71 -15.98 9.39 4.22
N ARG A 72 -15.21 10.48 4.12
CA ARG A 72 -15.26 11.63 5.04
C ARG A 72 -16.22 12.74 4.60
N VAL A 73 -16.78 12.68 3.40
CA VAL A 73 -17.66 13.72 2.85
C VAL A 73 -18.90 13.92 3.73
N ASN A 74 -19.61 12.83 4.04
CA ASN A 74 -20.74 12.85 4.96
C ASN A 74 -21.01 11.44 5.54
N ARG A 75 -22.01 11.33 6.43
CA ARG A 75 -22.36 10.06 7.08
C ARG A 75 -22.89 9.01 6.10
N GLN A 76 -23.60 9.41 5.05
CA GLN A 76 -24.12 8.50 4.02
C GLN A 76 -22.97 7.91 3.19
N ALA A 77 -22.01 8.72 2.77
CA ALA A 77 -20.80 8.29 2.07
C ALA A 77 -20.01 7.31 2.94
N ARG A 78 -19.90 7.60 4.24
CA ARG A 78 -19.30 6.68 5.21
C ARG A 78 -19.98 5.32 5.23
N GLN A 79 -21.31 5.30 5.33
CA GLN A 79 -22.08 4.06 5.36
C GLN A 79 -21.91 3.24 4.08
N ILE A 80 -21.95 3.89 2.93
CA ILE A 80 -21.83 3.21 1.62
C ILE A 80 -20.41 2.66 1.42
N VAL A 81 -19.35 3.41 1.77
CA VAL A 81 -17.98 2.87 1.71
C VAL A 81 -17.81 1.70 2.68
N ASN A 82 -18.36 1.79 3.89
CA ASN A 82 -18.29 0.68 4.86
C ASN A 82 -19.07 -0.57 4.42
N SER A 83 -20.04 -0.42 3.50
CA SER A 83 -20.80 -1.54 2.94
C SER A 83 -20.14 -2.18 1.72
N VAL A 84 -19.07 -1.59 1.16
CA VAL A 84 -18.26 -2.22 0.11
C VAL A 84 -17.60 -3.48 0.69
N PRO A 85 -17.90 -4.69 0.17
CA PRO A 85 -17.45 -5.95 0.78
C PRO A 85 -15.93 -6.04 0.95
N GLN A 86 -15.17 -5.65 -0.08
CA GLN A 86 -13.71 -5.69 -0.09
C GLN A 86 -13.11 -4.75 0.97
N TYR A 87 -13.61 -3.51 1.02
CA TYR A 87 -13.18 -2.54 2.03
C TYR A 87 -13.50 -3.03 3.44
N ASN A 88 -14.71 -3.57 3.64
CA ASN A 88 -15.14 -4.13 4.91
C ASN A 88 -14.21 -5.25 5.39
N GLN A 89 -13.88 -6.21 4.51
CA GLN A 89 -12.96 -7.30 4.81
C GLN A 89 -11.55 -6.80 5.15
N ILE A 90 -11.02 -5.82 4.41
CA ILE A 90 -9.71 -5.23 4.73
C ILE A 90 -9.72 -4.60 6.12
N VAL A 91 -10.74 -3.81 6.43
CA VAL A 91 -10.88 -3.14 7.73
C VAL A 91 -11.02 -4.15 8.88
N GLN A 92 -11.72 -5.26 8.64
CA GLN A 92 -11.93 -6.30 9.65
C GLN A 92 -10.67 -7.13 9.93
N HIS A 93 -9.91 -7.47 8.90
CA HIS A 93 -8.82 -8.45 9.00
C HIS A 93 -7.42 -7.86 8.91
N ALA A 94 -7.25 -6.75 8.21
CA ALA A 94 -5.95 -6.10 7.98
C ALA A 94 -6.04 -4.56 8.00
N PRO A 95 -6.66 -3.93 9.02
CA PRO A 95 -6.84 -2.47 9.06
C PRO A 95 -5.50 -1.73 9.01
N ILE A 96 -4.44 -2.36 9.51
CA ILE A 96 -3.08 -1.83 9.50
C ILE A 96 -2.57 -1.51 8.10
N SER A 97 -3.01 -2.26 7.07
CA SER A 97 -2.63 -2.02 5.68
C SER A 97 -3.09 -0.64 5.20
N ILE A 98 -4.36 -0.27 5.44
CA ILE A 98 -4.90 1.05 5.10
C ILE A 98 -4.19 2.13 5.91
N ARG A 99 -3.99 1.92 7.22
CA ARG A 99 -3.27 2.87 8.09
C ARG A 99 -1.88 3.16 7.58
N ALA A 100 -1.14 2.11 7.23
CA ALA A 100 0.20 2.19 6.70
C ALA A 100 0.22 2.94 5.36
N ILE A 101 -0.64 2.55 4.41
CA ILE A 101 -0.77 3.17 3.07
C ILE A 101 -1.00 4.69 3.19
N LEU A 102 -1.94 5.11 4.03
CA LEU A 102 -2.23 6.52 4.25
C LEU A 102 -1.07 7.24 4.94
N SER A 103 -0.42 6.60 5.93
CA SER A 103 0.66 7.21 6.69
C SER A 103 1.91 7.46 5.86
N ILE A 104 2.24 6.52 4.96
CA ILE A 104 3.36 6.68 4.02
C ILE A 104 2.96 7.33 2.69
N GLU A 105 1.71 7.81 2.58
CA GLU A 105 1.21 8.55 1.42
C GLU A 105 1.32 7.79 0.09
N THR A 106 1.04 6.48 0.12
CA THR A 106 0.99 5.61 -1.08
C THR A 106 -0.44 5.38 -1.58
N GLY A 107 -1.42 5.93 -0.87
CA GLY A 107 -2.84 5.72 -1.15
C GLY A 107 -3.33 6.30 -2.47
N ASP A 108 -2.52 7.07 -3.19
CA ASP A 108 -2.80 7.56 -4.55
C ASP A 108 -2.49 6.51 -5.65
N TRP A 109 -1.83 5.39 -5.30
CA TRP A 109 -1.35 4.39 -6.27
C TRP A 109 -2.02 3.02 -6.11
N ILE A 110 -2.85 2.86 -5.09
CA ILE A 110 -3.38 1.56 -4.66
C ILE A 110 -4.89 1.67 -4.59
N THR A 111 -5.60 0.93 -5.44
CA THR A 111 -7.06 0.82 -5.37
C THR A 111 -7.49 -0.09 -4.22
N CYS A 112 -8.73 0.08 -3.75
CA CYS A 112 -9.29 -0.82 -2.74
C CYS A 112 -9.34 -2.27 -3.25
N GLN A 113 -9.71 -2.47 -4.52
CA GLN A 113 -9.70 -3.78 -5.15
C GLN A 113 -8.29 -4.39 -5.19
N HIS A 114 -7.28 -3.64 -5.62
CA HIS A 114 -5.91 -4.14 -5.73
C HIS A 114 -5.33 -4.53 -4.36
N LEU A 115 -5.60 -3.73 -3.33
CA LEU A 115 -5.20 -4.07 -1.96
C LEU A 115 -5.88 -5.35 -1.47
N HIS A 116 -7.19 -5.46 -1.68
CA HIS A 116 -7.97 -6.63 -1.27
C HIS A 116 -7.47 -7.91 -1.93
N GLU A 117 -7.32 -7.90 -3.25
CA GLU A 117 -6.80 -9.04 -4.01
C GLU A 117 -5.41 -9.44 -3.54
N THR A 118 -4.51 -8.46 -3.33
CA THR A 118 -3.15 -8.74 -2.88
C THR A 118 -3.14 -9.36 -1.47
N LEU A 119 -4.00 -8.91 -0.57
CA LEU A 119 -4.11 -9.47 0.79
C LEU A 119 -4.63 -10.91 0.81
N LEU A 120 -5.43 -11.29 -0.20
CA LEU A 120 -5.91 -12.67 -0.36
C LEU A 120 -4.88 -13.61 -0.99
N THR A 121 -3.79 -13.10 -1.56
CA THR A 121 -2.66 -13.93 -2.01
C THR A 121 -1.72 -14.26 -0.87
N ASP A 122 -1.19 -15.48 -0.86
CA ASP A 122 -0.21 -15.97 0.12
C ASP A 122 1.18 -16.19 -0.48
N THR A 123 1.35 -16.02 -1.80
CA THR A 123 2.59 -16.27 -2.53
C THR A 123 3.34 -14.98 -2.87
N CYS A 124 4.66 -15.06 -2.86
CA CYS A 124 5.56 -14.01 -3.30
C CYS A 124 5.50 -13.89 -4.83
N GLU A 125 5.17 -12.71 -5.33
CA GLU A 125 5.07 -12.42 -6.77
C GLU A 125 6.36 -12.76 -7.55
N LYS A 126 7.52 -12.77 -6.89
CA LYS A 126 8.83 -12.92 -7.55
C LYS A 126 9.44 -14.31 -7.51
N CYS A 127 9.09 -15.14 -6.54
CA CYS A 127 9.67 -16.48 -6.40
C CYS A 127 8.65 -17.58 -6.14
N GLY A 128 7.37 -17.25 -5.95
CA GLY A 128 6.31 -18.22 -5.69
C GLY A 128 6.28 -18.81 -4.29
N SER A 129 7.34 -18.64 -3.49
CA SER A 129 7.36 -19.04 -2.07
C SER A 129 6.35 -18.23 -1.23
N PHE A 130 6.09 -18.63 0.01
CA PHE A 130 5.22 -17.86 0.91
C PHE A 130 5.64 -16.38 1.04
N GLY A 131 4.70 -15.47 0.79
CA GLY A 131 4.91 -14.03 0.82
C GLY A 131 4.52 -13.43 2.16
N GLY A 132 5.39 -13.45 3.17
CA GLY A 132 5.06 -12.89 4.48
C GLY A 132 4.81 -11.37 4.54
N TYR A 133 5.16 -10.60 3.51
CA TYR A 133 5.21 -9.14 3.55
C TYR A 133 4.42 -8.50 2.41
N LEU A 134 4.01 -7.26 2.62
CA LEU A 134 3.37 -6.41 1.63
C LEU A 134 4.25 -5.19 1.33
N TYR A 135 4.79 -5.10 0.11
CA TYR A 135 5.51 -3.92 -0.34
C TYR A 135 4.51 -2.82 -0.74
N LEU A 136 4.35 -1.83 0.13
CA LEU A 136 3.27 -0.85 0.06
C LEU A 136 3.43 0.27 -0.97
N ILE A 137 4.56 0.41 -1.67
CA ILE A 137 4.68 1.46 -2.70
C ILE A 137 3.87 1.09 -3.94
N THR A 138 3.87 -0.19 -4.30
CA THR A 138 3.14 -0.73 -5.46
C THR A 138 2.17 -1.86 -5.08
N CYS A 139 1.94 -2.05 -3.78
CA CYS A 139 1.07 -3.08 -3.20
C CYS A 139 1.34 -4.48 -3.79
N ARG A 140 2.52 -5.03 -3.47
CA ARG A 140 2.96 -6.37 -3.93
C ARG A 140 3.22 -7.32 -2.77
N ARG A 141 2.70 -8.54 -2.88
CA ARG A 141 2.97 -9.63 -1.92
C ARG A 141 4.36 -10.22 -2.17
N VAL A 142 5.21 -10.22 -1.15
CA VAL A 142 6.63 -10.61 -1.27
C VAL A 142 7.12 -11.38 -0.05
N CYS A 143 8.07 -12.30 -0.24
CA CYS A 143 8.76 -12.95 0.87
C CYS A 143 9.89 -12.05 1.41
N PHE A 144 10.33 -12.32 2.65
CA PHE A 144 11.44 -11.57 3.28
C PHE A 144 12.70 -11.56 2.40
N LEU A 145 13.09 -12.72 1.88
CA LEU A 145 14.31 -12.85 1.07
C LEU A 145 14.24 -11.93 -0.16
N CYS A 146 13.12 -11.94 -0.90
CA CYS A 146 12.96 -11.09 -2.08
C CYS A 146 12.94 -9.61 -1.69
N LEU A 147 12.20 -9.25 -0.63
CA LEU A 147 12.12 -7.88 -0.13
C LEU A 147 13.51 -7.33 0.25
N SER A 148 14.34 -8.13 0.91
CA SER A 148 15.66 -7.71 1.40
C SER A 148 16.77 -7.74 0.34
N THR A 149 16.71 -8.66 -0.63
CA THR A 149 17.81 -8.88 -1.58
C THR A 149 17.62 -8.22 -2.94
N ARG A 150 16.38 -8.04 -3.42
CA ARG A 150 16.13 -7.51 -4.76
C ARG A 150 16.11 -5.99 -4.76
N THR A 151 16.83 -5.38 -5.70
CA THR A 151 16.90 -3.93 -5.87
C THR A 151 15.54 -3.31 -6.21
N THR A 152 14.68 -4.04 -6.92
CA THR A 152 13.28 -3.65 -7.20
C THR A 152 12.49 -3.21 -5.96
N TYR A 153 12.77 -3.77 -4.78
CA TYR A 153 12.08 -3.43 -3.54
C TYR A 153 12.86 -2.46 -2.64
N ARG A 154 13.92 -1.83 -3.18
CA ARG A 154 14.72 -0.82 -2.49
C ARG A 154 14.38 0.55 -3.08
N PRO A 155 13.40 1.26 -2.51
CA PRO A 155 12.95 2.52 -3.08
C PRO A 155 14.04 3.58 -2.98
N LEU A 156 14.07 4.48 -3.95
CA LEU A 156 15.15 5.44 -4.15
C LEU A 156 14.72 6.84 -3.74
N LEU A 157 15.62 7.64 -3.18
CA LEU A 157 15.39 9.08 -3.09
C LEU A 157 15.22 9.65 -4.50
N LYS A 158 14.34 10.65 -4.66
CA LYS A 158 14.15 11.32 -5.96
C LYS A 158 15.46 11.83 -6.57
N VAL A 159 16.38 12.35 -5.75
CA VAL A 159 17.70 12.81 -6.19
C VAL A 159 18.55 11.65 -6.72
N THR A 160 18.51 10.50 -6.06
CA THR A 160 19.22 9.29 -6.48
C THR A 160 18.64 8.78 -7.80
N ALA A 161 17.31 8.64 -7.90
CA ALA A 161 16.64 8.20 -9.11
C ALA A 161 16.87 9.17 -10.30
N ALA A 162 16.88 10.48 -10.06
CA ALA A 162 17.19 11.48 -11.07
C ALA A 162 18.61 11.31 -11.63
N ARG A 163 19.58 11.08 -10.74
CA ARG A 163 20.98 10.86 -11.12
C ARG A 163 21.18 9.53 -11.84
N GLU A 164 20.59 8.45 -11.35
CA GLU A 164 20.80 7.10 -11.88
C GLU A 164 20.03 6.84 -13.18
N PHE A 165 18.83 7.40 -13.33
CA PHE A 165 17.96 7.13 -14.48
C PHE A 165 17.73 8.36 -15.37
N GLY A 166 18.42 9.47 -15.12
CA GLY A 166 18.31 10.70 -15.90
C GLY A 166 16.91 11.33 -15.87
N LEU A 167 16.21 11.22 -14.73
CA LEU A 167 14.84 11.75 -14.55
C LEU A 167 14.83 13.22 -14.15
N ARG A 168 13.85 13.96 -14.65
CA ARG A 168 13.54 15.34 -14.31
C ARG A 168 12.45 15.42 -13.25
N ARG A 169 12.24 16.64 -12.72
CA ARG A 169 11.23 16.89 -11.69
C ARG A 169 9.82 16.48 -12.12
N GLU A 170 9.48 16.72 -13.38
CA GLU A 170 8.17 16.42 -13.98
C GLU A 170 7.90 14.91 -14.09
N ASP A 171 8.94 14.11 -14.32
CA ASP A 171 8.82 12.66 -14.48
C ASP A 171 8.34 11.98 -13.18
N PHE A 172 8.60 12.57 -12.02
CA PHE A 172 8.21 12.01 -10.72
C PHE A 172 6.73 12.17 -10.37
N ALA A 173 5.98 13.01 -11.09
CA ALA A 173 4.57 13.28 -10.74
C ALA A 173 3.70 12.02 -10.85
N ASN A 174 4.03 11.13 -11.80
CA ASN A 174 3.25 9.94 -12.15
C ASN A 174 3.91 8.63 -11.68
N LEU A 175 4.92 8.71 -10.81
CA LEU A 175 5.62 7.53 -10.32
C LEU A 175 5.12 7.13 -8.92
N PRO A 176 4.85 5.83 -8.68
CA PRO A 176 4.61 5.31 -7.35
C PRO A 176 5.68 5.77 -6.37
N GLN A 177 5.24 6.41 -5.30
CA GLN A 177 6.11 7.05 -4.34
C GLN A 177 5.54 6.93 -2.93
N MET A 178 6.43 6.98 -1.95
CA MET A 178 6.09 7.03 -0.54
C MET A 178 6.81 8.16 0.17
N ARG A 179 6.21 8.65 1.25
CA ARG A 179 6.82 9.59 2.17
C ARG A 179 7.16 8.87 3.47
N CYS A 180 8.45 8.75 3.79
CA CYS A 180 8.89 8.02 4.97
C CYS A 180 8.32 8.63 6.26
N LEU A 181 8.17 7.81 7.29
CA LEU A 181 7.74 8.27 8.61
C LEU A 181 8.93 8.92 9.34
N PRO A 182 8.70 9.89 10.24
CA PRO A 182 9.72 10.27 11.20
C PRO A 182 9.99 9.07 12.13
N GLY A 183 11.26 8.82 12.47
CA GLY A 183 11.59 7.67 13.30
C GLY A 183 13.08 7.39 13.40
N VAL A 184 13.41 6.30 14.10
CA VAL A 184 14.77 5.78 14.22
C VAL A 184 14.94 4.69 13.17
N TYR A 185 15.92 4.86 12.29
CA TYR A 185 16.19 3.94 11.19
C TYR A 185 17.64 3.46 11.24
N SER A 186 17.89 2.33 10.57
CA SER A 186 19.19 1.65 10.48
C SER A 186 19.65 0.99 11.79
N PRO A 187 20.48 -0.07 11.72
CA PRO A 187 21.13 -0.66 12.89
C PRO A 187 21.89 0.35 13.76
N VAL A 188 22.37 1.45 13.16
CA VAL A 188 23.10 2.54 13.83
C VAL A 188 22.15 3.49 14.58
N LYS A 189 20.83 3.23 14.56
CA LYS A 189 19.79 4.00 15.27
C LYS A 189 19.83 5.50 14.98
N SER A 190 19.94 5.84 13.70
CA SER A 190 19.92 7.24 13.26
C SER A 190 18.48 7.79 13.33
N THR A 191 18.29 8.94 13.99
CA THR A 191 16.99 9.58 14.13
C THR A 191 16.71 10.52 12.96
N TYR A 192 15.62 10.26 12.24
CA TYR A 192 15.16 11.09 11.13
C TYR A 192 13.86 11.78 11.50
N ARG A 193 13.92 13.10 11.71
CA ARG A 193 12.74 13.93 11.97
C ARG A 193 12.08 14.43 10.68
N ARG A 194 12.89 14.65 9.64
CA ARG A 194 12.43 15.08 8.32
C ARG A 194 11.86 13.90 7.56
N ARG A 195 10.72 14.12 6.89
CA ARG A 195 10.14 13.16 5.96
C ARG A 195 10.77 13.33 4.58
N PHE A 196 11.30 12.25 4.03
CA PHE A 196 11.83 12.17 2.67
C PHE A 196 10.84 11.44 1.76
N THR A 197 10.88 11.78 0.47
CA THR A 197 10.09 11.07 -0.54
C THR A 197 10.99 10.10 -1.29
N TYR A 198 10.56 8.85 -1.29
CA TYR A 198 11.18 7.78 -2.04
C TYR A 198 10.25 7.36 -3.18
N VAL A 199 10.83 6.94 -4.29
CA VAL A 199 10.11 6.45 -5.46
C VAL A 199 10.41 4.97 -5.65
N ASP A 200 9.45 4.26 -6.24
CA ASP A 200 9.65 2.85 -6.60
C ASP A 200 10.82 2.70 -7.58
N HIS A 201 11.70 1.73 -7.29
CA HIS A 201 12.91 1.53 -8.07
C HIS A 201 12.61 1.12 -9.52
N ASP A 202 11.73 0.13 -9.71
CA ASP A 202 11.41 -0.38 -11.05
C ASP A 202 10.63 0.65 -11.87
N ALA A 203 9.70 1.38 -11.27
CA ALA A 203 8.97 2.45 -11.94
C ALA A 203 9.91 3.59 -12.39
N ALA A 204 10.85 4.00 -11.52
CA ALA A 204 11.86 5.00 -11.88
C ALA A 204 12.79 4.52 -12.99
N ARG A 205 13.24 3.26 -12.94
CA ARG A 205 14.06 2.64 -13.98
C ARG A 205 13.32 2.58 -15.32
N GLN A 206 12.06 2.15 -15.32
CA GLN A 206 11.23 2.08 -16.52
C GLN A 206 10.98 3.46 -17.12
N ALA A 207 10.77 4.48 -16.30
CA ALA A 207 10.67 5.87 -16.76
C ALA A 207 11.97 6.30 -17.46
N GLY A 208 13.14 6.02 -16.86
CA GLY A 208 14.43 6.34 -17.48
C GLY A 208 14.63 5.65 -18.83
N ILE A 209 14.29 4.35 -18.93
CA ILE A 209 14.35 3.60 -20.19
C ILE A 209 13.42 4.23 -21.24
N LYS A 210 12.20 4.64 -20.85
CA LYS A 210 11.25 5.28 -21.75
C LYS A 210 11.75 6.63 -22.26
N LEU A 211 12.47 7.40 -21.44
CA LEU A 211 13.04 8.68 -21.85
C LEU A 211 14.26 8.52 -22.77
N HIS A 212 15.16 7.58 -22.45
CA HIS A 212 16.51 7.54 -23.05
C HIS A 212 16.76 6.36 -23.99
N GLY A 213 15.84 5.39 -24.08
CA GLY A 213 15.96 4.21 -24.96
C GLY A 213 16.89 3.10 -24.46
N SER A 214 17.63 3.32 -23.37
CA SER A 214 18.44 2.30 -22.69
C SER A 214 18.58 2.60 -21.19
N VAL A 215 18.97 1.60 -20.41
CA VAL A 215 19.41 1.82 -19.03
C VAL A 215 20.75 2.56 -19.12
N GLY A 216 20.80 3.82 -18.70
CA GLY A 216 22.07 4.56 -18.61
C GLY A 216 23.07 3.75 -17.76
N SER A 217 24.24 3.49 -18.34
CA SER A 217 25.35 2.75 -17.73
C SER A 217 26.05 3.55 -16.65
#